data_AF-A0A7J7JID8-F1
#
_entry.id   AF-A0A7J7JID8-F1
#
_cell.length_a   1.000
_cell.length_b   1.000
_cell.length_c   1.000
_cell.angle_alpha   90.00
_cell.angle_beta   90.00
_cell.angle_gamma   90.00
#
_symmetry.space_group_name_H-M   'P 1'
#
loop_
_entity.id
_entity.type
_entity.pdbx_description
1 polymer ?
#
loop_
_entity_poly.entity_id
_entity_poly.type
_entity_poly.pdbx_seq_one_letter_code
_entity_poly.pdbx_strand_id
1 'polypeptide(L)'
;MATKFVASSDDDITAATSQTEKYKCWWRHSGMDPINAKELSFQTTKLCTKEKIEQLCSGHVVTDLKIDGELPPAITEFAPLVTSLCIHQLTNRKSLEYLPQLSYLQKLNLSGNRLGTLPEVIRKIESLTEFYLQLCDLHTLPDKVGQLKNLRNLDLSINNQMTCLAPQLLNLPNLASLNCFESESLTSPPYTVCVGGLSSTTQYYKDLEFYGYVKLAEATVALVGRSLSGKSSLIKTLMRSDGKRELMIRESDAVEDETTRVFNMEKLMVGDNVLQFIDFGGNEIYQSTCQLTLKQNCIPIVVVNLKDFEELYFEVSGNEAVRCTYFDWLSHLYLANPRLRAPKLVFTHRDAYSTDKFEELKRLFFFHTESVFKLIQMEENLKKNYYSAKRWFNNRIYTLWVINMRRCLIS
;
A
#
# COMPACT_ATOMS: atom_id res chain seq x y z
N MET A 1 -46.28 30.48 -9.00
CA MET A 1 -45.45 31.55 -8.43
C MET A 1 -45.42 31.36 -6.92
N ALA A 2 -44.22 31.36 -6.37
CA ALA A 2 -43.89 30.96 -5.01
C ALA A 2 -44.25 32.01 -3.96
N THR A 3 -44.50 31.54 -2.73
CA THR A 3 -43.97 32.07 -1.44
C THR A 3 -44.37 31.08 -0.34
N LYS A 4 -43.41 30.36 0.28
CA LYS A 4 -42.71 30.66 1.57
C LYS A 4 -43.67 30.67 2.78
N PHE A 5 -43.36 30.22 4.00
CA PHE A 5 -42.34 29.41 4.69
C PHE A 5 -42.84 29.37 6.19
N VAL A 6 -42.15 28.65 7.09
CA VAL A 6 -42.27 28.58 8.59
C VAL A 6 -42.89 27.24 9.05
N ALA A 7 -42.22 26.24 9.65
CA ALA A 7 -41.14 26.10 10.65
C ALA A 7 -41.60 26.17 12.13
N SER A 8 -41.62 25.02 12.82
CA SER A 8 -41.21 24.72 14.23
C SER A 8 -41.74 23.32 14.60
N SER A 9 -40.88 22.31 14.87
CA SER A 9 -40.20 21.97 16.15
C SER A 9 -41.20 21.30 17.12
N ASP A 10 -40.97 20.16 17.80
CA ASP A 10 -39.77 19.43 18.21
C ASP A 10 -40.08 17.93 18.45
N ASP A 11 -39.03 17.13 18.33
CA ASP A 11 -38.59 15.97 19.14
C ASP A 11 -39.40 14.66 19.36
N ASP A 12 -38.57 13.60 19.28
CA ASP A 12 -38.64 12.26 19.86
C ASP A 12 -39.54 11.18 19.23
N ILE A 13 -38.88 10.16 18.65
CA ILE A 13 -38.95 8.73 19.06
C ILE A 13 -38.02 7.89 18.13
N THR A 14 -36.84 7.57 18.70
CA THR A 14 -36.09 6.30 18.67
C THR A 14 -36.05 5.40 17.40
N ALA A 15 -34.83 5.28 16.89
CA ALA A 15 -34.09 4.04 16.62
C ALA A 15 -34.73 2.94 15.74
N ALA A 16 -34.42 3.00 14.43
CA ALA A 16 -34.05 1.83 13.63
C ALA A 16 -33.27 2.32 12.39
N THR A 17 -31.96 2.51 12.55
CA THR A 17 -31.04 2.83 11.45
C THR A 17 -30.97 1.65 10.47
N SER A 18 -31.70 1.77 9.37
CA SER A 18 -31.55 0.96 8.16
C SER A 18 -30.24 1.32 7.44
N GLN A 19 -29.11 0.84 7.96
CA GLN A 19 -27.85 0.83 7.21
C GLN A 19 -27.89 -0.29 6.17
N THR A 20 -28.54 0.00 5.04
CA THR A 20 -28.27 -0.70 3.78
C THR A 20 -26.93 -0.21 3.26
N GLU A 21 -25.83 -0.82 3.70
CA GLU A 21 -24.53 -0.60 3.05
C GLU A 21 -24.58 -1.15 1.62
N LYS A 22 -24.66 -0.23 0.67
CA LYS A 22 -24.56 -0.47 -0.77
C LYS A 22 -23.16 -0.96 -1.13
N TYR A 23 -22.96 -2.27 -1.22
CA TYR A 23 -21.82 -2.84 -1.93
C TYR A 23 -22.09 -2.76 -3.45
N LYS A 24 -21.54 -1.72 -4.09
CA LYS A 24 -21.52 -1.59 -5.57
C LYS A 24 -20.51 -2.58 -6.13
N CYS A 25 -20.95 -3.65 -6.76
CA CYS A 25 -20.07 -4.55 -7.53
C CYS A 25 -19.76 -3.94 -8.90
N TRP A 26 -18.49 -3.95 -9.29
CA TRP A 26 -18.01 -3.51 -10.60
C TRP A 26 -17.89 -4.74 -11.50
N TRP A 27 -18.81 -4.92 -12.45
CA TRP A 27 -18.57 -5.78 -13.61
C TRP A 27 -18.42 -4.90 -14.84
N ARG A 28 -17.19 -4.81 -15.35
CA ARG A 28 -16.91 -4.41 -16.73
C ARG A 28 -15.84 -5.36 -17.25
N HIS A 29 -16.20 -6.21 -18.20
CA HIS A 29 -15.29 -6.52 -19.28
C HIS A 29 -16.00 -6.53 -20.62
N SER A 30 -15.35 -5.81 -21.53
CA SER A 30 -15.67 -5.46 -22.90
C SER A 30 -16.08 -6.65 -23.76
N GLY A 31 -17.17 -6.50 -24.54
CA GLY A 31 -17.30 -7.20 -25.83
C GLY A 31 -18.28 -8.36 -25.95
N MET A 32 -19.43 -8.38 -25.25
CA MET A 32 -20.59 -9.17 -25.69
C MET A 32 -21.86 -8.34 -25.69
N ASP A 33 -22.57 -8.39 -26.82
CA ASP A 33 -23.82 -7.68 -27.08
C ASP A 33 -24.92 -8.04 -26.06
N PRO A 34 -25.67 -7.06 -25.54
CA PRO A 34 -26.62 -7.23 -24.43
C PRO A 34 -27.95 -7.93 -24.81
N ILE A 35 -28.00 -8.72 -25.89
CA ILE A 35 -29.28 -9.14 -26.47
C ILE A 35 -29.78 -10.51 -25.97
N ASN A 36 -28.95 -11.40 -25.40
CA ASN A 36 -29.41 -12.77 -25.05
C ASN A 36 -29.01 -13.36 -23.68
N ALA A 37 -28.31 -12.64 -22.81
CA ALA A 37 -28.03 -13.11 -21.44
C ALA A 37 -28.82 -12.29 -20.42
N LYS A 38 -29.85 -12.87 -19.80
CA LYS A 38 -30.62 -12.22 -18.73
C LYS A 38 -29.94 -12.52 -17.39
N GLU A 39 -29.25 -11.52 -16.82
CA GLU A 39 -28.70 -11.60 -15.45
C GLU A 39 -29.85 -11.80 -14.43
N LEU A 40 -29.80 -12.88 -13.65
CA LEU A 40 -30.72 -13.12 -12.54
C LEU A 40 -30.00 -12.91 -11.20
N SER A 41 -30.41 -11.90 -10.44
CA SER A 41 -29.86 -11.60 -9.11
C SER A 41 -30.84 -11.91 -7.97
N PHE A 42 -30.37 -12.62 -6.94
CA PHE A 42 -31.11 -12.92 -5.72
C PHE A 42 -30.56 -12.12 -4.56
N GLN A 43 -31.42 -11.34 -3.90
CA GLN A 43 -31.16 -10.84 -2.55
C GLN A 43 -31.74 -11.81 -1.51
N THR A 44 -30.89 -12.22 -0.58
CA THR A 44 -31.15 -12.62 0.81
C THR A 44 -31.28 -14.11 1.18
N THR A 45 -30.72 -14.37 2.36
CA THR A 45 -30.72 -15.58 3.22
C THR A 45 -32.10 -16.14 3.61
N LYS A 46 -33.20 -15.73 2.97
CA LYS A 46 -34.56 -16.25 3.22
C LYS A 46 -35.39 -16.54 1.96
N LEU A 47 -34.88 -16.31 0.74
CA LEU A 47 -35.73 -16.22 -0.47
C LEU A 47 -35.38 -17.17 -1.63
N CYS A 48 -34.39 -18.06 -1.48
CA CYS A 48 -34.04 -19.05 -2.52
C CYS A 48 -34.76 -20.38 -2.28
N THR A 49 -36.10 -20.40 -2.41
CA THR A 49 -36.90 -21.62 -2.33
C THR A 49 -36.88 -22.37 -3.66
N LYS A 50 -37.00 -23.71 -3.60
CA LYS A 50 -37.10 -24.61 -4.77
C LYS A 50 -38.09 -24.09 -5.81
N GLU A 51 -39.29 -23.72 -5.39
CA GLU A 51 -40.38 -23.19 -6.23
C GLU A 51 -39.98 -21.92 -7.01
N LYS A 52 -39.13 -21.07 -6.44
CA LYS A 52 -38.70 -19.82 -7.07
C LYS A 52 -37.59 -20.06 -8.09
N ILE A 53 -36.72 -21.04 -7.83
CA ILE A 53 -35.74 -21.50 -8.82
C ILE A 53 -36.45 -22.26 -9.96
N GLU A 54 -37.44 -23.10 -9.66
CA GLU A 54 -38.28 -23.80 -10.66
C GLU A 54 -39.09 -22.83 -11.55
N GLN A 55 -39.73 -21.81 -10.98
CA GLN A 55 -40.44 -20.77 -11.75
C GLN A 55 -39.51 -20.01 -12.70
N LEU A 56 -38.28 -19.73 -12.28
CA LEU A 56 -37.29 -18.99 -13.08
C LEU A 56 -36.59 -19.87 -14.14
N CYS A 57 -36.42 -21.16 -13.86
CA CYS A 57 -35.83 -22.13 -14.78
C CYS A 57 -36.86 -22.70 -15.78
N SER A 58 -38.14 -22.37 -15.63
CA SER A 58 -39.18 -22.79 -16.58
C SER A 58 -38.97 -22.13 -17.95
N GLY A 59 -38.24 -22.82 -18.84
CA GLY A 59 -38.11 -22.49 -20.25
C GLY A 59 -36.87 -21.69 -20.67
N HIS A 60 -35.87 -21.47 -19.79
CA HIS A 60 -34.69 -20.66 -20.12
C HIS A 60 -33.37 -21.28 -19.61
N VAL A 61 -32.29 -21.16 -20.40
CA VAL A 61 -30.91 -21.46 -19.97
C VAL A 61 -30.48 -20.36 -19.00
N VAL A 62 -30.32 -20.69 -17.73
CA VAL A 62 -29.87 -19.73 -16.70
C VAL A 62 -28.36 -19.54 -16.84
N THR A 63 -27.96 -18.64 -17.72
CA THR A 63 -26.53 -18.44 -18.00
C THR A 63 -25.79 -17.87 -16.81
N ASP A 64 -26.43 -16.98 -16.03
CA ASP A 64 -25.82 -16.21 -14.94
C ASP A 64 -26.74 -16.11 -13.70
N LEU A 65 -26.32 -16.76 -12.62
CA LEU A 65 -27.02 -16.83 -11.34
C LEU A 65 -26.24 -16.04 -10.28
N LYS A 66 -26.87 -15.08 -9.60
CA LYS A 66 -26.24 -14.37 -8.45
C LYS A 66 -26.97 -14.66 -7.15
N ILE A 67 -26.27 -15.12 -6.11
CA ILE A 67 -26.83 -15.53 -4.81
C ILE A 67 -26.20 -14.70 -3.70
N ASP A 68 -27.02 -14.04 -2.90
CA ASP A 68 -26.59 -13.44 -1.64
C ASP A 68 -26.83 -14.43 -0.48
N GLY A 69 -25.75 -14.87 0.15
CA GLY A 69 -25.75 -15.76 1.32
C GLY A 69 -25.26 -17.17 1.03
N GLU A 70 -25.85 -18.15 1.72
CA GLU A 70 -25.47 -19.56 1.59
C GLU A 70 -26.06 -20.19 0.33
N LEU A 71 -25.28 -21.08 -0.30
CA LEU A 71 -25.71 -21.85 -1.47
C LEU A 71 -26.72 -22.93 -1.05
N PRO A 72 -27.98 -22.91 -1.52
CA PRO A 72 -28.98 -23.88 -1.10
C PRO A 72 -28.73 -25.26 -1.74
N PRO A 73 -28.97 -26.38 -1.03
CA PRO A 73 -28.82 -27.72 -1.58
C PRO A 73 -29.64 -27.96 -2.87
N ALA A 74 -30.79 -27.30 -2.99
CA ALA A 74 -31.67 -27.39 -4.15
C ALA A 74 -31.03 -26.89 -5.46
N ILE A 75 -29.93 -26.12 -5.41
CA ILE A 75 -29.21 -25.68 -6.62
C ILE A 75 -28.72 -26.86 -7.48
N THR A 76 -28.49 -28.00 -6.84
CA THR A 76 -28.01 -29.22 -7.46
C THR A 76 -29.02 -29.82 -8.45
N GLU A 77 -30.32 -29.56 -8.26
CA GLU A 77 -31.39 -29.94 -9.20
C GLU A 77 -31.27 -29.17 -10.52
N PHE A 78 -30.63 -28.00 -10.51
CA PHE A 78 -30.43 -27.12 -11.67
C PHE A 78 -28.99 -27.17 -12.22
N ALA A 79 -28.18 -28.11 -11.73
CA ALA A 79 -26.80 -28.32 -12.18
C ALA A 79 -26.57 -28.26 -13.70
N PRO A 80 -27.42 -28.84 -14.58
CA PRO A 80 -27.20 -28.78 -16.02
C PRO A 80 -27.43 -27.39 -16.64
N LEU A 81 -28.09 -26.48 -15.93
CA LEU A 81 -28.45 -25.15 -16.45
C LEU A 81 -27.48 -24.06 -15.99
N VAL A 82 -26.79 -24.24 -14.87
CA VAL A 82 -25.96 -23.18 -14.26
C VAL A 82 -24.56 -23.17 -14.88
N THR A 83 -24.30 -22.17 -15.74
CA THR A 83 -22.97 -21.97 -16.37
C THR A 83 -22.14 -20.87 -15.72
N SER A 84 -22.77 -19.90 -15.06
CA SER A 84 -22.10 -18.81 -14.35
C SER A 84 -22.79 -18.57 -13.00
N LEU A 85 -22.00 -18.49 -11.93
CA LEU A 85 -22.47 -18.34 -10.57
C LEU A 85 -21.68 -17.24 -9.85
N CYS A 86 -22.39 -16.29 -9.27
CA CYS A 86 -21.84 -15.25 -8.41
C CYS A 86 -22.42 -15.44 -7.01
N ILE A 87 -21.57 -15.49 -5.99
CA ILE A 87 -22.01 -15.58 -4.59
C ILE A 87 -21.46 -14.37 -3.84
N HIS A 88 -22.33 -13.67 -3.11
CA HIS A 88 -21.95 -12.58 -2.21
C HIS A 88 -22.46 -12.83 -0.80
N GLN A 89 -21.91 -12.11 0.18
CA GLN A 89 -22.32 -12.20 1.58
C GLN A 89 -22.29 -13.62 2.15
N LEU A 90 -21.38 -14.46 1.67
CA LEU A 90 -21.21 -15.82 2.16
C LEU A 90 -20.66 -15.79 3.59
N THR A 91 -21.49 -16.17 4.56
CA THR A 91 -21.12 -16.25 5.98
C THR A 91 -20.60 -17.64 6.35
N ASN A 92 -21.06 -18.70 5.67
CA ASN A 92 -20.72 -20.08 5.96
C ASN A 92 -20.16 -20.79 4.73
N ARG A 93 -18.85 -21.05 4.74
CA ARG A 93 -18.14 -21.71 3.63
C ARG A 93 -18.59 -23.14 3.35
N LYS A 94 -19.29 -23.81 4.28
CA LYS A 94 -19.76 -25.19 4.09
C LYS A 94 -20.72 -25.33 2.90
N SER A 95 -21.53 -24.32 2.61
CA SER A 95 -22.47 -24.38 1.49
C SER A 95 -21.77 -24.51 0.13
N LEU A 96 -20.47 -24.19 0.02
CA LEU A 96 -19.70 -24.38 -1.20
C LEU A 96 -19.49 -25.86 -1.57
N GLU A 97 -19.86 -26.81 -0.69
CA GLU A 97 -19.79 -28.26 -0.95
C GLU A 97 -20.67 -28.72 -2.13
N TYR A 98 -21.69 -27.94 -2.51
CA TYR A 98 -22.57 -28.25 -3.64
C TYR A 98 -21.98 -27.82 -4.99
N LEU A 99 -20.97 -26.94 -5.03
CA LEU A 99 -20.37 -26.45 -6.28
C LEU A 99 -19.88 -27.56 -7.23
N PRO A 100 -19.24 -28.64 -6.77
CA PRO A 100 -18.79 -29.72 -7.65
C PRO A 100 -19.92 -30.45 -8.38
N GLN A 101 -21.17 -30.30 -7.93
CA GLN A 101 -22.33 -30.92 -8.57
C GLN A 101 -22.81 -30.12 -9.78
N LEU A 102 -22.42 -28.83 -9.88
CA LEU A 102 -22.71 -27.95 -11.02
C LEU A 102 -21.76 -28.25 -12.17
N SER A 103 -21.97 -29.39 -12.83
CA SER A 103 -21.08 -29.96 -13.85
C SER A 103 -20.79 -29.03 -15.04
N TYR A 104 -21.67 -28.06 -15.34
CA TYR A 104 -21.51 -27.11 -16.44
C TYR A 104 -21.03 -25.72 -15.99
N LEU A 105 -20.65 -25.55 -14.72
CA LEU A 105 -20.21 -24.27 -14.18
C LEU A 105 -18.86 -23.84 -14.78
N GLN A 106 -18.90 -22.83 -15.65
CA GLN A 106 -17.73 -22.26 -16.32
C GLN A 106 -17.20 -21.02 -15.60
N LYS A 107 -18.09 -20.20 -15.03
CA LYS A 107 -17.70 -18.96 -14.36
C LYS A 107 -18.11 -18.98 -12.89
N LEU A 108 -17.17 -18.73 -11.99
CA LEU A 108 -17.44 -18.63 -10.57
C LEU A 108 -16.88 -17.31 -10.04
N ASN A 109 -17.74 -16.51 -9.43
CA ASN A 109 -17.34 -15.28 -8.76
C ASN A 109 -17.68 -15.40 -7.27
N LEU A 110 -16.65 -15.40 -6.42
CA LEU A 110 -16.78 -15.35 -4.96
C LEU A 110 -16.24 -14.03 -4.39
N SER A 111 -16.06 -13.01 -5.22
CA SER A 111 -15.48 -11.73 -4.82
C SER A 111 -16.29 -11.05 -3.70
N GLY A 112 -15.58 -10.42 -2.77
CA GLY A 112 -16.15 -9.69 -1.63
C GLY A 112 -16.62 -10.57 -0.46
N ASN A 113 -16.32 -11.87 -0.48
CA ASN A 113 -16.62 -12.78 0.64
C ASN A 113 -15.41 -12.96 1.55
N ARG A 114 -15.60 -12.99 2.87
CA ARG A 114 -14.49 -13.20 3.84
C ARG A 114 -14.10 -14.68 3.92
N LEU A 115 -13.44 -15.18 2.87
CA LEU A 115 -13.11 -16.59 2.76
C LEU A 115 -11.92 -16.97 3.63
N GLY A 116 -10.85 -16.16 3.72
CA GLY A 116 -9.62 -16.51 4.45
C GLY A 116 -8.79 -17.59 3.74
N THR A 117 -9.43 -18.72 3.43
CA THR A 117 -8.91 -19.83 2.61
C THR A 117 -10.03 -20.39 1.74
N LEU A 118 -9.67 -20.87 0.55
CA LEU A 118 -10.62 -21.58 -0.33
C LEU A 118 -10.84 -23.01 0.16
N PRO A 119 -12.08 -23.52 0.14
CA PRO A 119 -12.34 -24.91 0.49
C PRO A 119 -11.83 -25.87 -0.59
N GLU A 120 -11.40 -27.05 -0.14
CA GLU A 120 -10.85 -28.13 -0.96
C GLU A 120 -11.79 -28.64 -2.06
N VAL A 121 -13.10 -28.37 -1.95
CA VAL A 121 -14.11 -28.78 -2.93
C VAL A 121 -13.95 -28.07 -4.27
N ILE A 122 -13.35 -26.87 -4.30
CA ILE A 122 -13.20 -26.08 -5.54
C ILE A 122 -12.42 -26.84 -6.60
N ARG A 123 -11.42 -27.64 -6.20
CA ARG A 123 -10.61 -28.46 -7.13
C ARG A 123 -11.41 -29.46 -7.97
N LYS A 124 -12.64 -29.80 -7.54
CA LYS A 124 -13.52 -30.77 -8.22
C LYS A 124 -14.36 -30.13 -9.33
N ILE A 125 -14.34 -28.81 -9.47
CA ILE A 125 -15.10 -28.08 -10.49
C ILE A 125 -14.28 -28.07 -11.79
N GLU A 126 -14.19 -29.21 -12.46
CA GLU A 126 -13.32 -29.37 -13.63
C GLU A 126 -13.75 -28.50 -14.82
N SER A 127 -15.01 -28.10 -14.90
CA SER A 127 -15.57 -27.25 -15.98
C SER A 127 -15.22 -25.78 -15.87
N LEU A 128 -14.62 -25.34 -14.76
CA LEU A 128 -14.37 -23.93 -14.48
C LEU A 128 -13.31 -23.34 -15.42
N THR A 129 -13.67 -22.25 -16.11
CA THR A 129 -12.81 -21.50 -17.04
C THR A 129 -12.46 -20.11 -16.54
N GLU A 130 -13.33 -19.48 -15.73
CA GLU A 130 -13.13 -18.15 -15.15
C GLU A 130 -13.40 -18.18 -13.64
N PHE A 131 -12.45 -17.70 -12.85
CA PHE A 131 -12.56 -17.68 -11.39
C PHE A 131 -12.16 -16.33 -10.80
N TYR A 132 -13.11 -15.68 -10.12
CA TYR A 132 -12.95 -14.36 -9.51
C TYR A 132 -12.98 -14.46 -7.98
N LEU A 133 -11.94 -13.96 -7.34
CA LEU A 133 -11.69 -14.04 -5.89
C LEU A 133 -11.21 -12.70 -5.31
N GLN A 134 -11.71 -11.60 -5.86
CA GLN A 134 -11.30 -10.27 -5.43
C GLN A 134 -11.81 -9.97 -4.02
N LEU A 135 -11.02 -9.27 -3.19
CA LEU A 135 -11.46 -8.91 -1.83
C LEU A 135 -11.96 -10.11 -1.00
N CYS A 136 -11.26 -11.25 -1.06
CA CYS A 136 -11.68 -12.48 -0.39
C CYS A 136 -10.99 -12.75 0.96
N ASP A 137 -10.19 -11.80 1.45
CA ASP A 137 -9.29 -11.96 2.62
C ASP A 137 -8.41 -13.22 2.53
N LEU A 138 -8.06 -13.66 1.32
CA LEU A 138 -7.29 -14.89 1.15
C LEU A 138 -5.86 -14.72 1.64
N HIS A 139 -5.38 -15.66 2.46
CA HIS A 139 -3.97 -15.71 2.85
C HIS A 139 -3.11 -16.42 1.81
N THR A 140 -3.63 -17.52 1.26
CA THR A 140 -3.01 -18.35 0.24
C THR A 140 -4.09 -19.00 -0.63
N LEU A 141 -3.68 -19.55 -1.78
CA LEU A 141 -4.47 -20.52 -2.51
C LEU A 141 -4.08 -21.93 -2.05
N PRO A 142 -5.03 -22.87 -1.91
CA PRO A 142 -4.68 -24.26 -1.61
C PRO A 142 -3.93 -24.88 -2.80
N ASP A 143 -2.97 -25.76 -2.52
CA ASP A 143 -2.13 -26.42 -3.53
C ASP A 143 -2.94 -27.07 -4.66
N LYS A 144 -4.16 -27.51 -4.34
CA LYS A 144 -5.05 -28.18 -5.29
C LYS A 144 -5.75 -27.26 -6.28
N VAL A 145 -5.58 -25.93 -6.20
CA VAL A 145 -6.03 -25.00 -7.26
C VAL A 145 -5.38 -25.38 -8.59
N GLY A 146 -4.15 -25.89 -8.59
CA GLY A 146 -3.47 -26.40 -9.78
C GLY A 146 -4.16 -27.57 -10.50
N GLN A 147 -5.26 -28.12 -9.94
CA GLN A 147 -6.05 -29.19 -10.55
C GLN A 147 -7.18 -28.69 -11.45
N LEU A 148 -7.44 -27.37 -11.51
CA LEU A 148 -8.48 -26.77 -12.35
C LEU A 148 -8.04 -26.72 -13.83
N LYS A 149 -8.05 -27.88 -14.49
CA LYS A 149 -7.44 -28.06 -15.82
C LYS A 149 -7.98 -27.12 -16.90
N ASN A 150 -9.23 -26.69 -16.81
CA ASN A 150 -9.85 -25.83 -17.80
C ASN A 150 -9.79 -24.33 -17.46
N LEU A 151 -9.20 -23.96 -16.31
CA LEU A 151 -9.15 -22.58 -15.87
C LEU A 151 -8.27 -21.75 -16.81
N ARG A 152 -8.85 -20.68 -17.37
CA ARG A 152 -8.21 -19.74 -18.29
C ARG A 152 -7.93 -18.39 -17.64
N ASN A 153 -8.85 -17.93 -16.79
CA ASN A 153 -8.74 -16.63 -16.15
C ASN A 153 -8.88 -16.79 -14.63
N LEU A 154 -7.88 -16.30 -13.89
CA LEU A 154 -7.89 -16.24 -12.44
C LEU A 154 -7.67 -14.80 -11.97
N ASP A 155 -8.63 -14.26 -11.24
CA ASP A 155 -8.53 -12.92 -10.66
C ASP A 155 -8.43 -12.98 -9.13
N LEU A 156 -7.28 -12.56 -8.61
CA LEU A 156 -6.94 -12.48 -7.19
C LEU A 156 -6.71 -11.02 -6.76
N SER A 157 -7.11 -10.04 -7.56
CA SER A 157 -6.83 -8.64 -7.27
C SER A 157 -7.44 -8.16 -5.95
N ILE A 158 -6.82 -7.13 -5.38
CA ILE A 158 -7.26 -6.47 -4.15
C ILE A 158 -7.33 -7.44 -2.94
N ASN A 159 -6.45 -8.45 -2.90
CA ASN A 159 -6.29 -9.34 -1.74
C ASN A 159 -5.11 -8.88 -0.88
N ASN A 160 -5.40 -8.01 0.09
CA ASN A 160 -4.38 -7.39 0.95
C ASN A 160 -3.79 -8.34 2.02
N GLN A 161 -4.30 -9.56 2.15
CA GLN A 161 -3.81 -10.54 3.13
C GLN A 161 -3.02 -11.69 2.50
N MET A 162 -2.95 -11.73 1.16
CA MET A 162 -2.29 -12.79 0.42
C MET A 162 -0.79 -12.53 0.40
N THR A 163 -0.02 -13.44 0.98
CA THR A 163 1.45 -13.27 1.10
C THR A 163 2.21 -14.10 0.08
N CYS A 164 1.61 -15.18 -0.43
CA CYS A 164 2.21 -16.02 -1.46
C CYS A 164 1.18 -16.59 -2.44
N LEU A 165 1.64 -16.84 -3.66
CA LEU A 165 0.95 -17.62 -4.68
C LEU A 165 1.66 -18.96 -4.81
N ALA A 166 0.99 -20.08 -4.57
CA ALA A 166 1.64 -21.38 -4.60
C ALA A 166 2.20 -21.71 -6.02
N PRO A 167 3.40 -22.31 -6.16
CA PRO A 167 3.97 -22.67 -7.46
C PRO A 167 3.10 -23.65 -8.25
N GLN A 168 2.15 -24.33 -7.59
CA GLN A 168 1.14 -25.18 -8.21
C GLN A 168 0.23 -24.42 -9.19
N LEU A 169 0.21 -23.07 -9.18
CA LEU A 169 -0.41 -22.28 -10.25
C LEU A 169 0.23 -22.54 -11.62
N LEU A 170 1.50 -22.93 -11.67
CA LEU A 170 2.17 -23.34 -12.91
C LEU A 170 1.60 -24.64 -13.49
N ASN A 171 0.91 -25.44 -12.67
CA ASN A 171 0.33 -26.70 -13.11
C ASN A 171 -1.02 -26.51 -13.83
N LEU A 172 -1.53 -25.28 -13.93
CA LEU A 172 -2.74 -24.96 -14.67
C LEU A 172 -2.42 -24.90 -16.18
N PRO A 173 -2.79 -25.92 -16.97
CA PRO A 173 -2.28 -26.06 -18.34
C PRO A 173 -2.88 -25.04 -19.31
N ASN A 174 -4.06 -24.50 -18.98
CA ASN A 174 -4.83 -23.60 -19.85
C ASN A 174 -4.92 -22.17 -19.29
N LEU A 175 -4.22 -21.86 -18.20
CA LEU A 175 -4.28 -20.52 -17.61
C LEU A 175 -3.64 -19.53 -18.58
N ALA A 176 -4.42 -18.54 -19.01
CA ALA A 176 -4.03 -17.52 -19.95
C ALA A 176 -3.88 -16.15 -19.26
N SER A 177 -4.67 -15.90 -18.21
CA SER A 177 -4.67 -14.64 -17.48
C SER A 177 -4.64 -14.87 -15.97
N LEU A 178 -3.72 -14.17 -15.31
CA LEU A 178 -3.61 -14.06 -13.86
C LEU A 178 -3.60 -12.58 -13.50
N ASN A 179 -4.62 -12.13 -12.76
CA ASN A 179 -4.69 -10.76 -12.25
C ASN A 179 -4.42 -10.75 -10.74
N CYS A 180 -3.41 -9.99 -10.33
CA CYS A 180 -3.05 -9.77 -8.92
C CYS A 180 -2.95 -8.28 -8.58
N PHE A 181 -3.59 -7.40 -9.36
CA PHE A 181 -3.59 -5.96 -9.14
C PHE A 181 -3.94 -5.60 -7.69
N GLU A 182 -3.31 -4.58 -7.11
CA GLU A 182 -3.54 -4.15 -5.72
C GLU A 182 -3.37 -5.26 -4.66
N SER A 183 -2.50 -6.23 -4.90
CA SER A 183 -2.15 -7.27 -3.91
C SER A 183 -0.73 -7.06 -3.38
N GLU A 184 -0.47 -5.88 -2.81
CA GLU A 184 0.88 -5.42 -2.39
C GLU A 184 1.53 -6.28 -1.30
N SER A 185 0.74 -7.07 -0.57
CA SER A 185 1.21 -7.99 0.46
C SER A 185 1.90 -9.23 -0.09
N LEU A 186 1.83 -9.48 -1.41
CA LEU A 186 2.49 -10.61 -2.05
C LEU A 186 4.02 -10.46 -1.98
N THR A 187 4.65 -11.47 -1.37
CA THR A 187 6.11 -11.57 -1.20
C THR A 187 6.73 -12.70 -2.01
N SER A 188 5.96 -13.71 -2.38
CA SER A 188 6.40 -14.86 -3.18
C SER A 188 5.30 -15.30 -4.16
N PRO A 189 5.32 -14.86 -5.44
CA PRO A 189 6.24 -13.86 -5.99
C PRO A 189 5.98 -12.48 -5.37
N PRO A 190 6.97 -11.56 -5.39
CA PRO A 190 6.72 -10.17 -5.04
C PRO A 190 5.61 -9.58 -5.91
N TYR A 191 4.77 -8.69 -5.35
CA TYR A 191 3.71 -8.01 -6.10
C TYR A 191 4.21 -7.40 -7.42
N THR A 192 5.41 -6.81 -7.43
CA THR A 192 6.02 -6.21 -8.62
C THR A 192 6.22 -7.20 -9.78
N VAL A 193 6.45 -8.47 -9.47
CA VAL A 193 6.51 -9.55 -10.47
C VAL A 193 5.10 -9.91 -10.94
N CYS A 194 4.15 -10.02 -10.00
CA CYS A 194 2.77 -10.38 -10.29
C CYS A 194 2.04 -9.34 -11.18
N VAL A 195 2.39 -8.05 -11.07
CA VAL A 195 1.90 -6.99 -11.97
C VAL A 195 2.25 -7.26 -13.43
N GLY A 196 3.39 -7.93 -13.68
CA GLY A 196 3.79 -8.38 -15.01
C GLY A 196 2.99 -9.59 -15.51
N GLY A 197 1.95 -10.01 -14.79
CA GLY A 197 1.01 -11.07 -15.18
C GLY A 197 1.59 -12.49 -15.06
N LEU A 198 0.94 -13.41 -15.76
CA LEU A 198 1.25 -14.85 -15.71
C LEU A 198 2.65 -15.18 -16.23
N SER A 199 3.11 -14.52 -17.31
CA SER A 199 4.43 -14.75 -17.90
C SER A 199 5.56 -14.41 -16.92
N SER A 200 5.48 -13.24 -16.28
CA SER A 200 6.45 -12.79 -15.28
C SER A 200 6.45 -13.67 -14.03
N THR A 201 5.25 -14.04 -13.56
CA THR A 201 5.08 -14.96 -12.42
C THR A 201 5.66 -16.35 -12.72
N THR A 202 5.44 -16.85 -13.95
CA THR A 202 6.00 -18.13 -14.41
C THR A 202 7.51 -18.08 -14.50
N GLN A 203 8.07 -17.00 -15.05
CA GLN A 203 9.51 -16.83 -15.15
C GLN A 203 10.16 -16.79 -13.77
N TYR A 204 9.58 -16.08 -12.81
CA TYR A 204 10.06 -16.02 -11.43
C TYR A 204 10.22 -17.41 -10.80
N TYR A 205 9.21 -18.29 -10.96
CA TYR A 205 9.31 -19.63 -10.40
C TYR A 205 10.30 -20.53 -11.14
N LYS A 206 10.42 -20.38 -12.47
CA LYS A 206 11.46 -21.09 -13.24
C LYS A 206 12.87 -20.66 -12.82
N ASP A 207 13.07 -19.36 -12.60
CA ASP A 207 14.34 -18.83 -12.13
C ASP A 207 14.66 -19.32 -10.71
N LEU A 208 13.65 -19.38 -9.83
CA LEU A 208 13.81 -19.96 -8.49
C LEU A 208 14.18 -21.45 -8.53
N GLU A 209 13.61 -22.23 -9.43
CA GLU A 209 13.93 -23.65 -9.60
C GLU A 209 15.34 -23.84 -10.16
N PHE A 210 15.77 -22.99 -11.09
CA PHE A 210 17.07 -23.10 -11.75
C PHE A 210 18.23 -22.56 -10.91
N TYR A 211 18.10 -21.37 -10.34
CA TYR A 211 19.15 -20.69 -9.58
C TYR A 211 19.09 -20.96 -8.07
N GLY A 212 17.98 -21.52 -7.58
CA GLY A 212 17.73 -21.72 -6.15
C GLY A 212 17.28 -20.46 -5.43
N TYR A 213 16.95 -20.62 -4.16
CA TYR A 213 16.48 -19.53 -3.29
C TYR A 213 17.66 -18.81 -2.65
N VAL A 214 17.84 -17.51 -2.96
CA VAL A 214 18.72 -16.62 -2.20
C VAL A 214 17.88 -15.50 -1.61
N LYS A 215 17.80 -15.44 -0.28
CA LYS A 215 17.12 -14.35 0.42
C LYS A 215 18.05 -13.15 0.52
N LEU A 216 18.01 -12.28 -0.47
CA LEU A 216 18.67 -10.98 -0.38
C LEU A 216 17.77 -10.04 0.45
N ALA A 217 18.19 -9.68 1.65
CA ALA A 217 17.55 -8.56 2.34
C ALA A 217 18.08 -7.26 1.73
N GLU A 218 17.27 -6.62 0.89
CA GLU A 218 17.55 -5.27 0.39
C GLU A 218 16.89 -4.25 1.34
N ALA A 219 17.70 -3.36 1.91
CA ALA A 219 17.21 -2.23 2.68
C ALA A 219 17.57 -0.93 1.98
N THR A 220 16.59 -0.03 1.88
CA THR A 220 16.79 1.30 1.31
C THR A 220 17.10 2.30 2.43
N VAL A 221 18.15 3.09 2.27
CA VAL A 221 18.56 4.15 3.20
C VAL A 221 18.37 5.49 2.49
N ALA A 222 17.49 6.33 3.02
CA ALA A 222 17.21 7.65 2.47
C ALA A 222 17.96 8.73 3.27
N LEU A 223 18.86 9.46 2.61
CA LEU A 223 19.58 10.58 3.21
C LEU A 223 18.91 11.91 2.85
N VAL A 224 18.44 12.62 3.87
CA VAL A 224 17.84 13.96 3.72
C VAL A 224 18.56 14.99 4.57
N GLY A 225 18.42 16.26 4.21
CA GLY A 225 19.09 17.38 4.87
C GLY A 225 19.50 18.43 3.85
N ARG A 226 19.82 19.63 4.34
CA ARG A 226 20.16 20.80 3.52
C ARG A 226 21.28 20.52 2.52
N SER A 227 21.36 21.34 1.47
CA SER A 227 22.52 21.35 0.58
C SER A 227 23.81 21.45 1.40
N LEU A 228 24.86 20.76 0.97
CA LEU A 228 26.16 20.72 1.67
C LEU A 228 26.12 20.17 3.10
N SER A 229 25.05 19.47 3.51
CA SER A 229 25.00 18.88 4.85
C SER A 229 25.96 17.71 5.07
N GLY A 230 26.60 17.21 4.00
CA GLY A 230 27.55 16.09 4.04
C GLY A 230 26.96 14.73 3.63
N LYS A 231 25.76 14.69 3.02
CA LYS A 231 25.10 13.45 2.56
C LYS A 231 26.00 12.60 1.65
N SER A 232 26.52 13.18 0.57
CA SER A 232 27.33 12.43 -0.40
C SER A 232 28.68 12.02 0.18
N SER A 233 29.30 12.85 1.03
CA SER A 233 30.52 12.49 1.77
C SER A 233 30.27 11.33 2.76
N LEU A 234 29.09 11.29 3.39
CA LEU A 234 28.67 10.22 4.28
C LEU A 234 28.51 8.90 3.50
N ILE A 235 27.82 8.92 2.35
CA ILE A 235 27.67 7.73 1.50
C ILE A 235 29.05 7.22 1.07
N LYS A 236 29.91 8.07 0.52
CA LYS A 236 31.28 7.68 0.12
C LYS A 236 32.07 7.07 1.28
N THR A 237 32.00 7.68 2.47
CA THR A 237 32.68 7.16 3.66
C THR A 237 32.15 5.77 4.04
N LEU A 238 30.85 5.53 3.90
CA LEU A 238 30.23 4.22 4.15
C LEU A 238 30.58 3.18 3.08
N MET A 239 30.81 3.61 1.83
CA MET A 239 31.20 2.72 0.73
C MET A 239 32.64 2.22 0.81
N ARG A 240 33.48 2.86 1.62
CA ARG A 240 34.89 2.48 1.75
C ARG A 240 35.06 1.33 2.74
N SER A 241 35.79 0.30 2.32
CA SER A 241 36.18 -0.83 3.17
C SER A 241 37.31 -0.50 4.15
N ASP A 242 38.00 0.63 3.99
CA ASP A 242 39.18 1.01 4.77
C ASP A 242 38.90 1.91 5.98
N GLY A 243 37.62 2.24 6.22
CA GLY A 243 37.19 3.06 7.36
C GLY A 243 37.68 4.52 7.34
N LYS A 244 38.31 4.97 6.24
CA LYS A 244 38.80 6.35 6.11
C LYS A 244 37.65 7.29 5.75
N ARG A 245 37.67 8.48 6.35
CA ARG A 245 36.71 9.57 6.05
C ARG A 245 37.13 10.26 4.76
N GLU A 246 36.20 10.46 3.83
CA GLU A 246 36.45 11.19 2.59
C GLU A 246 35.57 12.43 2.52
N LEU A 247 36.19 13.60 2.31
CA LEU A 247 35.49 14.83 2.01
C LEU A 247 35.33 14.93 0.50
N MET A 248 34.11 15.13 0.00
CA MET A 248 33.90 15.64 -1.34
C MET A 248 34.47 17.06 -1.41
N ILE A 249 35.63 17.23 -2.04
CA ILE A 249 36.19 18.55 -2.34
C ILE A 249 35.54 19.03 -3.64
N ARG A 250 34.88 20.20 -3.62
CA ARG A 250 34.49 20.90 -4.85
C ARG A 250 35.75 21.48 -5.48
N GLU A 251 36.02 21.15 -6.75
CA GLU A 251 37.03 21.88 -7.51
C GLU A 251 36.61 23.36 -7.61
N SER A 252 37.54 24.25 -7.31
CA SER A 252 37.29 25.66 -6.95
C SER A 252 36.81 26.57 -8.09
N ASP A 253 36.66 26.06 -9.32
CA ASP A 253 36.42 26.88 -10.52
C ASP A 253 35.15 26.49 -11.34
N ALA A 254 34.22 25.71 -10.76
CA ALA A 254 32.96 25.40 -11.45
C ALA A 254 31.99 26.60 -11.40
N VAL A 255 31.93 27.36 -12.51
CA VAL A 255 31.09 28.56 -12.70
C VAL A 255 29.59 28.23 -12.87
N GLU A 256 29.21 26.96 -13.06
CA GLU A 256 27.82 26.51 -13.08
C GLU A 256 27.66 25.19 -12.30
N ASP A 257 26.49 25.04 -11.66
CA ASP A 257 26.15 24.06 -10.60
C ASP A 257 25.96 22.62 -11.13
N GLU A 258 26.88 22.11 -11.95
CA GLU A 258 26.80 20.78 -12.57
C GLU A 258 27.25 19.62 -11.64
N THR A 259 27.65 19.91 -10.40
CA THR A 259 28.01 18.88 -9.39
C THR A 259 26.87 18.50 -8.46
N THR A 260 25.74 19.20 -8.53
CA THR A 260 24.53 18.79 -7.82
C THR A 260 23.88 17.67 -8.63
N ARG A 261 24.44 16.44 -8.54
CA ARG A 261 23.76 15.23 -9.02
C ARG A 261 22.41 15.18 -8.33
N VAL A 262 21.41 15.60 -9.10
CA VAL A 262 19.97 15.74 -8.83
C VAL A 262 19.45 14.63 -7.92
N PHE A 263 19.92 13.41 -8.14
CA PHE A 263 19.56 12.23 -7.38
C PHE A 263 20.70 11.21 -7.57
N ASN A 264 21.24 10.65 -6.47
CA ASN A 264 22.26 9.61 -6.56
C ASN A 264 21.77 8.34 -5.86
N MET A 265 21.89 7.20 -6.55
CA MET A 265 21.62 5.88 -5.98
C MET A 265 22.89 5.06 -5.99
N GLU A 266 23.31 4.61 -4.82
CA GLU A 266 24.49 3.77 -4.68
C GLU A 266 24.14 2.50 -3.89
N LYS A 267 24.74 1.37 -4.26
CA LYS A 267 24.49 0.08 -3.60
C LYS A 267 25.75 -0.42 -2.89
N LEU A 268 25.59 -0.85 -1.64
CA LEU A 268 26.62 -1.44 -0.81
C LEU A 268 26.23 -2.87 -0.43
N MET A 269 27.14 -3.81 -0.64
CA MET A 269 26.99 -5.18 -0.11
C MET A 269 27.48 -5.20 1.34
N VAL A 270 26.65 -5.67 2.27
CA VAL A 270 26.99 -5.83 3.69
C VAL A 270 26.67 -7.26 4.10
N GLY A 271 27.69 -8.13 4.08
CA GLY A 271 27.50 -9.57 4.14
C GLY A 271 26.67 -10.05 2.96
N ASP A 272 25.58 -10.78 3.23
CA ASP A 272 24.63 -11.26 2.21
C ASP A 272 23.51 -10.25 1.89
N ASN A 273 23.54 -9.05 2.48
CA ASN A 273 22.50 -8.04 2.34
C ASN A 273 22.93 -6.90 1.41
N VAL A 274 21.94 -6.23 0.81
CA VAL A 274 22.16 -5.06 -0.05
C VAL A 274 21.60 -3.81 0.62
N LEU A 275 22.43 -2.80 0.84
CA LEU A 275 21.99 -1.46 1.22
C LEU A 275 21.96 -0.57 0.00
N GLN A 276 20.79 -0.03 -0.33
CA GLN A 276 20.63 0.97 -1.38
C GLN A 276 20.52 2.36 -0.75
N PHE A 277 21.51 3.20 -0.97
CA PHE A 277 21.53 4.60 -0.53
C PHE A 277 20.87 5.50 -1.55
N ILE A 278 20.04 6.43 -1.08
CA ILE A 278 19.40 7.47 -1.88
C ILE A 278 19.83 8.84 -1.35
N ASP A 279 20.50 9.63 -2.19
CA ASP A 279 20.87 11.03 -1.91
C ASP A 279 19.93 11.98 -2.67
N PHE A 280 19.17 12.80 -1.93
CA PHE A 280 18.21 13.75 -2.49
C PHE A 280 18.79 15.14 -2.78
N GLY A 281 20.12 15.33 -2.71
CA GLY A 281 20.80 16.56 -3.16
C GLY A 281 20.54 17.83 -2.31
N GLY A 282 19.52 17.84 -1.45
CA GLY A 282 19.23 18.91 -0.49
C GLY A 282 18.46 20.11 -1.04
N ASN A 283 17.81 20.00 -2.20
CA ASN A 283 16.95 21.04 -2.79
C ASN A 283 15.46 20.79 -2.47
N GLU A 284 14.70 21.83 -2.18
CA GLU A 284 13.26 21.77 -1.84
C GLU A 284 12.37 21.29 -3.01
N ILE A 285 12.83 21.39 -4.26
CA ILE A 285 12.08 20.97 -5.46
C ILE A 285 11.78 19.46 -5.47
N TYR A 286 12.55 18.62 -4.74
CA TYR A 286 12.34 17.16 -4.68
C TYR A 286 11.13 16.71 -3.84
N GLN A 287 10.35 17.65 -3.27
CA GLN A 287 9.09 17.37 -2.56
C GLN A 287 8.12 16.49 -3.38
N SER A 288 8.16 16.57 -4.71
CA SER A 288 7.32 15.79 -5.62
C SER A 288 7.91 14.42 -6.02
N THR A 289 9.24 14.29 -6.12
CA THR A 289 9.89 13.02 -6.55
C THR A 289 10.06 12.02 -5.42
N CYS A 290 10.18 12.48 -4.16
CA CYS A 290 10.33 11.62 -2.97
C CYS A 290 9.16 10.63 -2.78
N GLN A 291 7.95 10.97 -3.23
CA GLN A 291 6.74 10.16 -3.04
C GLN A 291 6.81 8.80 -3.76
N LEU A 292 7.59 8.68 -4.84
CA LEU A 292 7.65 7.47 -5.65
C LEU A 292 8.69 6.46 -5.17
N THR A 293 9.60 6.84 -4.26
CA THR A 293 10.82 6.05 -3.96
C THR A 293 10.90 5.55 -2.51
N LEU A 294 10.15 6.15 -1.58
CA LEU A 294 10.21 5.83 -0.15
C LEU A 294 9.22 4.71 0.22
N LYS A 295 9.65 3.44 0.10
CA LYS A 295 8.88 2.25 0.56
C LYS A 295 8.85 2.15 2.10
N GLN A 296 7.91 1.36 2.64
CA GLN A 296 7.70 1.20 4.09
C GLN A 296 8.92 0.65 4.86
N ASN A 297 9.83 -0.05 4.18
CA ASN A 297 11.07 -0.59 4.78
C ASN A 297 12.28 0.34 4.65
N CYS A 298 12.07 1.59 4.22
CA CYS A 298 13.15 2.58 4.13
C CYS A 298 13.64 3.00 5.52
N ILE A 299 14.95 3.21 5.66
CA ILE A 299 15.62 3.75 6.84
C ILE A 299 15.91 5.23 6.56
N PRO A 300 15.13 6.16 7.14
CA PRO A 300 15.40 7.58 6.97
C PRO A 300 16.59 8.02 7.83
N ILE A 301 17.52 8.76 7.24
CA ILE A 301 18.65 9.41 7.91
C ILE A 301 18.61 10.90 7.61
N VAL A 302 18.47 11.72 8.64
CA VAL A 302 18.61 13.18 8.54
C VAL A 302 20.05 13.55 8.85
N VAL A 303 20.70 14.21 7.90
CA VAL A 303 22.09 14.65 7.99
C VAL A 303 22.13 16.14 8.28
N VAL A 304 22.61 16.49 9.46
CA VAL A 304 22.68 17.88 9.96
C VAL A 304 24.14 18.32 10.00
N ASN A 305 24.44 19.38 9.26
CA ASN A 305 25.72 20.07 9.37
C ASN A 305 25.68 21.01 10.58
N LEU A 306 26.50 20.73 11.59
CA LEU A 306 26.54 21.56 12.80
C LEU A 306 27.12 22.95 12.57
N LYS A 307 27.93 23.14 11.53
CA LYS A 307 28.42 24.46 11.14
C LYS A 307 27.30 25.34 10.58
N ASP A 308 26.51 24.78 9.67
CA ASP A 308 25.30 25.43 9.14
C ASP A 308 24.29 25.72 10.27
N PHE A 309 24.11 24.78 11.21
CA PHE A 309 23.28 25.01 12.40
C PHE A 309 23.80 26.16 13.27
N GLU A 310 25.11 26.20 13.56
CA GLU A 310 25.71 27.28 14.36
C GLU A 310 25.54 28.65 13.68
N GLU A 311 25.80 28.73 12.37
CA GLU A 311 25.61 29.96 11.59
C GLU A 311 24.15 30.44 11.66
N LEU A 312 23.18 29.56 11.38
CA LEU A 312 21.75 29.87 11.47
C LEU A 312 21.30 30.22 12.89
N TYR A 313 21.89 29.58 13.90
CA TYR A 313 21.57 29.84 15.31
C TYR A 313 21.82 31.32 15.66
N PHE A 314 22.91 31.88 15.16
CA PHE A 314 23.27 33.28 15.37
C PHE A 314 22.51 34.26 14.47
N GLU A 315 22.11 33.84 13.26
CA GLU A 315 21.41 34.72 12.31
C GLU A 315 19.93 34.93 12.64
N VAL A 316 19.21 33.87 13.03
CA VAL A 316 17.75 33.93 13.17
C VAL A 316 17.28 33.65 14.61
N SER A 317 17.43 32.42 15.07
CA SER A 317 17.19 31.93 16.43
C SER A 317 17.46 30.43 16.47
N GLY A 318 17.71 29.88 17.66
CA GLY A 318 17.91 28.43 17.79
C GLY A 318 16.69 27.58 17.35
N ASN A 319 15.46 28.06 17.58
CA ASN A 319 14.25 27.34 17.15
C ASN A 319 14.14 27.30 15.62
N GLU A 320 14.40 28.43 14.96
CA GLU A 320 14.34 28.53 13.50
C GLU A 320 15.50 27.76 12.84
N ALA A 321 16.69 27.79 13.44
CA ALA A 321 17.82 27.00 12.99
C ALA A 321 17.51 25.49 13.01
N VAL A 322 16.92 24.97 14.10
CA VAL A 322 16.47 23.56 14.15
C VAL A 322 15.34 23.29 13.15
N ARG A 323 14.42 24.24 12.95
CA ARG A 323 13.35 24.09 11.97
C ARG A 323 13.89 23.79 10.57
N CYS A 324 14.78 24.65 10.08
CA CYS A 324 15.31 24.56 8.72
C CYS A 324 16.31 23.41 8.53
N THR A 325 17.08 23.06 9.57
CA THR A 325 18.10 22.00 9.48
C THR A 325 17.53 20.60 9.71
N TYR A 326 16.39 20.49 10.40
CA TYR A 326 15.84 19.19 10.82
C TYR A 326 14.33 19.03 10.54
N PHE A 327 13.47 19.88 11.11
CA PHE A 327 12.01 19.63 11.07
C PHE A 327 11.39 19.74 9.68
N ASP A 328 11.86 20.66 8.84
CA ASP A 328 11.33 20.80 7.48
C ASP A 328 11.60 19.50 6.68
N TRP A 329 12.81 18.94 6.79
CA TRP A 329 13.19 17.67 6.17
C TRP A 329 12.42 16.48 6.72
N LEU A 330 12.22 16.43 8.05
CA LEU A 330 11.42 15.40 8.70
C LEU A 330 9.98 15.42 8.18
N SER A 331 9.41 16.61 8.06
CA SER A 331 8.06 16.81 7.56
C SER A 331 7.90 16.28 6.14
N HIS A 332 8.88 16.52 5.28
CA HIS A 332 8.89 16.01 3.90
C HIS A 332 8.93 14.47 3.84
N LEU A 333 9.73 13.82 4.68
CA LEU A 333 9.79 12.35 4.74
C LEU A 333 8.43 11.74 5.09
N TYR A 334 7.80 12.23 6.16
CA TYR A 334 6.54 11.68 6.65
C TYR A 334 5.32 12.13 5.83
N LEU A 335 5.41 13.24 5.11
CA LEU A 335 4.47 13.59 4.05
C LEU A 335 4.52 12.59 2.90
N ALA A 336 5.73 12.17 2.50
CA ALA A 336 5.92 11.22 1.40
C ALA A 336 5.51 9.80 1.79
N ASN A 337 5.87 9.33 2.98
CA ASN A 337 5.41 8.05 3.51
C ASN A 337 5.21 8.11 5.03
N PRO A 338 3.94 8.20 5.50
CA PRO A 338 3.65 8.29 6.92
C PRO A 338 3.93 7.02 7.74
N ARG A 339 4.26 5.90 7.10
CA ARG A 339 4.55 4.60 7.74
C ARG A 339 6.06 4.36 7.89
N LEU A 340 6.91 5.35 7.62
CA LEU A 340 8.35 5.25 7.81
C LEU A 340 8.72 5.03 9.28
N ARG A 341 9.83 4.32 9.50
CA ARG A 341 10.46 4.18 10.82
C ARG A 341 11.00 5.53 11.31
N ALA A 342 11.23 5.64 12.61
CA ALA A 342 11.88 6.79 13.22
C ALA A 342 13.19 7.15 12.48
N PRO A 343 13.43 8.43 12.16
CA PRO A 343 14.65 8.86 11.50
C PRO A 343 15.87 8.62 12.39
N LYS A 344 17.00 8.30 11.77
CA LYS A 344 18.31 8.42 12.41
C LYS A 344 18.88 9.81 12.15
N LEU A 345 19.56 10.37 13.14
CA LEU A 345 20.18 11.68 13.05
C LEU A 345 21.70 11.51 12.98
N VAL A 346 22.33 12.17 12.00
CA VAL A 346 23.79 12.18 11.84
C VAL A 346 24.27 13.63 11.82
N PHE A 347 25.10 13.99 12.79
CA PHE A 347 25.79 15.27 12.82
C PHE A 347 27.11 15.18 12.06
N THR A 348 27.33 16.08 11.11
CA THR A 348 28.55 16.16 10.28
C THR A 348 29.43 17.34 10.69
N HIS A 349 30.60 17.45 10.06
CA HIS A 349 31.58 18.52 10.31
C HIS A 349 32.14 18.53 11.75
N ARG A 350 32.28 17.35 12.36
CA ARG A 350 32.84 17.15 13.70
C ARG A 350 34.26 17.71 13.85
N ASP A 351 35.03 17.65 12.77
CA ASP A 351 36.39 18.12 12.60
C ASP A 351 36.54 19.64 12.68
N ALA A 352 35.46 20.40 12.43
CA ALA A 352 35.48 21.86 12.57
C ALA A 352 35.52 22.34 14.04
N TYR A 353 35.38 21.44 15.02
CA TYR A 353 35.16 21.79 16.43
C TYR A 353 36.03 21.00 17.40
N SER A 354 36.35 21.62 18.54
CA SER A 354 36.82 20.89 19.72
C SER A 354 35.72 19.94 20.24
N THR A 355 36.09 18.95 21.05
CA THR A 355 35.12 18.01 21.63
C THR A 355 34.05 18.71 22.46
N ASP A 356 34.45 19.68 23.27
CA ASP A 356 33.53 20.40 24.15
C ASP A 356 32.55 21.24 23.35
N LYS A 357 33.03 21.99 22.35
CA LYS A 357 32.19 22.82 21.49
C LYS A 357 31.21 21.98 20.64
N PHE A 358 31.64 20.82 20.15
CA PHE A 358 30.78 19.92 19.40
C PHE A 358 29.63 19.38 20.26
N GLU A 359 29.92 18.95 21.50
CA GLU A 359 28.88 18.47 22.41
C GLU A 359 27.97 19.60 22.92
N GLU A 360 28.49 20.82 23.07
CA GLU A 360 27.69 22.01 23.35
C GLU A 360 26.68 22.29 22.24
N LEU A 361 27.12 22.34 20.97
CA LEU A 361 26.24 22.55 19.82
C LEU A 361 25.15 21.47 19.72
N LYS A 362 25.50 20.21 20.00
CA LYS A 362 24.51 19.12 20.08
C LYS A 362 23.48 19.35 21.18
N ARG A 363 23.90 19.77 22.37
CA ARG A 363 22.97 20.09 23.47
C ARG A 363 22.04 21.25 23.10
N LEU A 364 22.57 22.30 22.49
CA LEU A 364 21.77 23.44 22.00
C LEU A 364 20.76 22.98 20.94
N PHE A 365 21.20 22.19 19.97
CA PHE A 365 20.32 21.61 18.96
C PHE A 365 19.15 20.83 19.59
N PHE A 366 19.42 19.93 20.54
CA PHE A 366 18.37 19.16 21.20
C PHE A 366 17.46 20.01 22.09
N PHE A 367 18.01 21.00 22.80
CA PHE A 367 17.23 21.94 23.60
C PHE A 367 16.21 22.71 22.74
N HIS A 368 16.64 23.20 21.58
CA HIS A 368 15.74 23.87 20.64
C HIS A 368 14.79 22.90 19.94
N THR A 369 15.21 21.66 19.71
CA THR A 369 14.31 20.59 19.21
C THR A 369 13.17 20.35 20.18
N GLU A 370 13.43 20.24 21.49
CA GLU A 370 12.39 20.12 22.51
C GLU A 370 11.52 21.38 22.61
N SER A 371 12.12 22.56 22.45
CA SER A 371 11.40 23.83 22.51
C SER A 371 10.41 23.97 21.35
N VAL A 372 10.86 23.70 20.12
CA VAL A 372 9.98 23.64 18.94
C VAL A 372 8.93 22.56 19.12
N PHE A 373 9.30 21.40 19.66
CA PHE A 373 8.36 20.33 19.94
C PHE A 373 7.24 20.75 20.92
N LYS A 374 7.58 21.44 22.02
CA LYS A 374 6.61 21.99 22.97
C LYS A 374 5.71 23.05 22.33
N LEU A 375 6.26 23.91 21.47
CA LEU A 375 5.47 24.90 20.73
C LEU A 375 4.43 24.22 19.84
N ILE A 376 4.81 23.14 19.15
CA ILE A 376 3.90 22.32 18.34
C ILE A 376 2.76 21.74 19.19
N GLN A 377 3.08 21.16 20.35
CA GLN A 377 2.07 20.61 21.27
C GLN A 377 1.15 21.69 21.87
N MET A 378 1.68 22.87 22.16
CA MET A 378 0.90 24.00 22.66
C MET A 378 -0.06 24.54 21.59
N GLU A 379 0.37 24.62 20.35
CA GLU A 379 -0.48 24.99 19.21
C GLU A 379 -1.55 23.92 18.91
N GLU A 380 -1.27 22.63 19.14
CA GLU A 380 -2.28 21.56 19.09
C GLU A 380 -3.44 21.82 20.07
N ASN A 381 -3.13 22.29 21.29
CA ASN A 381 -4.14 22.61 22.30
C ASN A 381 -4.93 23.89 21.99
N LEU A 382 -4.33 24.83 21.23
CA LEU A 382 -4.94 26.12 20.86
C LEU A 382 -5.85 26.05 19.63
N LYS A 383 -5.92 24.92 18.91
CA LYS A 383 -6.88 24.71 17.80
C LYS A 383 -8.37 24.78 18.22
N LYS A 384 -8.68 25.01 19.50
CA LYS A 384 -10.03 25.40 19.95
C LYS A 384 -10.39 26.87 19.73
N ASN A 385 -9.45 27.77 19.45
CA ASN A 385 -9.75 29.17 19.16
C ASN A 385 -8.98 29.66 17.92
N TYR A 386 -9.65 29.56 16.77
CA TYR A 386 -9.29 30.21 15.51
C TYR A 386 -9.15 31.71 15.74
N TYR A 387 -7.97 32.31 15.53
CA TYR A 387 -7.79 33.64 14.87
C TYR A 387 -6.35 34.18 14.94
N SER A 388 -5.47 33.67 15.81
CA SER A 388 -4.07 34.15 15.91
C SER A 388 -3.06 33.40 15.02
N ALA A 389 -3.41 32.22 14.50
CA ALA A 389 -2.52 31.32 13.76
C ALA A 389 -2.10 31.79 12.34
N LYS A 390 -2.53 32.98 11.91
CA LYS A 390 -2.36 33.43 10.51
C LYS A 390 -1.00 34.07 10.21
N ARG A 391 -0.09 34.18 11.19
CA ARG A 391 1.11 35.05 11.08
C ARG A 391 2.47 34.35 10.99
N TRP A 392 2.56 33.03 11.14
CA TRP A 392 3.85 32.31 11.11
C TRP A 392 4.00 31.28 9.97
N PHE A 393 2.93 30.63 9.49
CA PHE A 393 3.03 29.57 8.47
C PHE A 393 1.93 29.63 7.41
N ASN A 394 2.28 29.35 6.15
CA ASN A 394 1.34 29.32 5.03
C ASN A 394 0.39 28.09 5.12
N ASN A 395 -0.91 28.36 4.99
CA ASN A 395 -2.03 27.57 5.55
C ASN A 395 -2.29 26.13 5.03
N ARG A 396 -1.57 25.61 4.03
CA ARG A 396 -1.81 24.24 3.52
C ARG A 396 -0.81 23.19 4.03
N ILE A 397 0.40 23.61 4.38
CA ILE A 397 1.45 22.74 4.91
C ILE A 397 1.16 22.44 6.40
N TYR A 398 0.60 23.41 7.13
CA TYR A 398 0.33 23.36 8.58
C TYR A 398 -0.59 22.22 9.05
N THR A 399 -1.67 21.91 8.32
CA THR A 399 -2.62 20.87 8.75
C THR A 399 -2.03 19.47 8.58
N LEU A 400 -1.26 19.24 7.52
CA LEU A 400 -0.52 18.00 7.30
C LEU A 400 0.70 17.90 8.23
N TRP A 401 1.38 19.01 8.52
CA TRP A 401 2.52 19.11 9.43
C TRP A 401 2.19 18.66 10.86
N VAL A 402 1.11 19.19 11.45
CA VAL A 402 0.66 18.79 12.80
C VAL A 402 0.17 17.33 12.83
N ILE A 403 -0.56 16.89 11.80
CA ILE A 403 -1.08 15.51 11.72
C ILE A 403 0.05 14.47 11.50
N ASN A 404 1.12 14.84 10.78
CA ASN A 404 2.25 13.96 10.50
C ASN A 404 3.30 13.95 11.61
N MET A 405 3.50 15.08 12.31
CA MET A 405 4.33 15.12 13.53
C MET A 405 3.72 14.26 14.64
N ARG A 406 2.39 14.15 14.72
CA ARG A 406 1.68 13.17 15.57
C ARG A 406 2.19 11.72 15.44
N ARG A 407 2.67 11.32 14.26
CA ARG A 407 3.24 9.98 13.99
C ARG A 407 4.73 9.89 14.31
N CYS A 408 5.46 10.98 14.17
CA CYS A 408 6.88 11.07 14.57
C CYS A 408 7.08 10.98 16.08
N LEU A 409 6.08 11.37 16.87
CA LEU A 409 6.19 11.53 18.33
C LEU A 409 5.91 10.26 19.13
N ILE A 410 5.41 9.22 18.47
CA ILE A 410 5.14 7.91 19.07
C ILE A 410 6.32 6.95 18.85
N SER A 411 7.21 7.24 17.88
CA SER A 411 8.40 6.44 17.54
C SER A 411 9.68 7.08 18.06
#